data_AF-A0A1L9PXE2-F1
#
_entry.id   AF-A0A1L9PXE2-F1
#
_cell.length_a   1.000
_cell.length_b   1.000
_cell.length_c   1.000
_cell.angle_alpha   90.00
_cell.angle_beta   90.00
_cell.angle_gamma   90.00
#
_symmetry.space_group_name_H-M   'P 1'
#
loop_
_entity.id
_entity.type
_entity.pdbx_description
1 polymer ?
#
loop_
_entity_poly.entity_id
_entity_poly.type
_entity_poly.pdbx_seq_one_letter_code
_entity_poly.pdbx_strand_id
1 'polypeptide(L)'
;MSVLTADYSWPATFTNAQTTTPPVPAVPGVISRYLWGKAHRLLYHVSRAYCHFDPHIIQLPFGLVLKWTDRTSIEEAIAMQMALAAGMPVPRLLSCGEPVTPELKREVSILMRRLPGLSLENSSDPFEREHEGPWLEELKTCVDAMRQWEPPSQDSICSPVGTALCSSRVPNHIMGPFTDHDSFYRHLFAPTSQHGFRSID
;
A
#
# COMPACT_ATOMS: atom_id res chain seq x y z
N MET A 1 -17.14 -8.65 -15.09
CA MET A 1 -17.47 -7.81 -13.91
C MET A 1 -17.44 -6.34 -14.35
N SER A 2 -18.53 -5.60 -14.15
CA SER A 2 -18.61 -4.18 -14.54
C SER A 2 -17.90 -3.30 -13.52
N VAL A 3 -17.14 -2.31 -14.00
CA VAL A 3 -16.43 -1.32 -13.16
C VAL A 3 -17.41 -0.30 -12.55
N LEU A 4 -18.59 -0.14 -13.14
CA LEU A 4 -19.59 0.86 -12.76
C LEU A 4 -20.60 0.38 -11.72
N THR A 5 -20.67 -0.92 -11.46
CA THR A 5 -21.48 -1.41 -10.35
C THR A 5 -20.70 -1.17 -9.08
N ALA A 6 -21.28 -0.38 -8.18
CA ALA A 6 -20.79 -0.30 -6.81
C ALA A 6 -21.10 -1.64 -6.14
N ASP A 7 -20.23 -2.63 -6.34
CA ASP A 7 -20.22 -3.84 -5.54
C ASP A 7 -19.73 -3.44 -4.15
N TYR A 8 -20.62 -2.85 -3.37
CA TYR A 8 -20.53 -2.88 -1.92
C TYR A 8 -20.86 -4.31 -1.50
N SER A 9 -20.01 -5.29 -1.86
CA SER A 9 -20.12 -6.65 -1.35
C SER A 9 -19.68 -6.61 0.12
N TRP A 10 -20.55 -6.06 0.97
CA TRP A 10 -20.50 -6.18 2.41
C TRP A 10 -21.49 -7.30 2.82
N PRO A 11 -21.09 -8.26 3.64
CA PRO A 11 -19.72 -8.48 4.12
C PRO A 11 -18.79 -8.90 3.00
N ALA A 12 -17.62 -8.26 2.92
CA ALA A 12 -16.49 -8.90 2.28
C ALA A 12 -16.22 -10.10 3.17
N THR A 13 -16.46 -11.31 2.65
CA THR A 13 -16.32 -12.53 3.43
C THR A 13 -14.85 -12.66 3.77
N PHE A 14 -14.48 -12.36 5.02
CA PHE A 14 -13.14 -12.65 5.49
C PHE A 14 -12.94 -14.15 5.31
N THR A 15 -12.08 -14.48 4.37
CA THR A 15 -11.63 -15.85 4.16
C THR A 15 -10.36 -15.95 4.97
N ASN A 16 -10.23 -16.96 5.83
CA ASN A 16 -9.04 -17.13 6.67
C ASN A 16 -7.77 -16.84 5.85
N ALA A 17 -7.02 -15.85 6.31
CA ALA A 17 -5.82 -15.39 5.64
C ALA A 17 -4.84 -16.56 5.39
N GLN A 18 -4.37 -16.68 4.16
CA GLN A 18 -3.41 -17.72 3.79
C GLN A 18 -2.04 -17.44 4.40
N THR A 19 -1.45 -18.46 5.02
CA THR A 19 -0.11 -18.40 5.61
C THR A 19 1.00 -18.60 4.58
N THR A 20 0.67 -19.15 3.41
CA THR A 20 1.60 -19.29 2.28
C THR A 20 1.73 -17.97 1.54
N THR A 21 2.94 -17.63 1.12
CA THR A 21 3.19 -16.42 0.32
C THR A 21 2.37 -16.44 -0.97
N PRO A 22 1.52 -15.43 -1.20
CA PRO A 22 0.79 -15.31 -2.46
C PRO A 22 1.76 -15.04 -3.62
N PRO A 23 1.44 -15.46 -4.85
CA PRO A 23 2.29 -15.19 -6.00
C PRO A 23 2.40 -13.68 -6.26
N VAL A 24 3.60 -13.23 -6.63
CA VAL A 24 3.81 -11.83 -7.04
C VAL A 24 3.18 -11.62 -8.43
N PRO A 25 2.16 -10.75 -8.58
CA PRO A 25 1.56 -10.47 -9.87
C PRO A 25 2.55 -9.75 -10.78
N ALA A 26 2.38 -9.92 -12.09
CA ALA A 26 3.17 -9.21 -13.08
C ALA A 26 2.94 -7.70 -12.98
N VAL A 27 4.02 -6.93 -13.02
CA VAL A 27 3.95 -5.47 -13.07
C VAL A 27 3.32 -5.05 -14.41
N PRO A 28 2.27 -4.20 -14.41
CA PRO A 28 1.69 -3.70 -15.65
C PRO A 28 2.74 -3.03 -16.53
N GLY A 29 2.73 -3.31 -17.83
CA GLY A 29 3.72 -2.77 -18.76
C GLY A 29 3.70 -1.23 -18.85
N VAL A 30 4.82 -0.64 -19.23
CA VAL A 30 5.02 0.83 -19.30
C VAL A 30 3.91 1.54 -20.08
N ILE A 31 3.52 1.00 -21.25
CA ILE A 31 2.47 1.59 -22.08
C ILE A 31 1.12 1.59 -21.35
N SER A 32 0.80 0.49 -20.66
CA SER A 32 -0.46 0.39 -19.88
C SER A 32 -0.48 1.41 -18.75
N ARG A 33 0.61 1.51 -17.99
CA ARG A 33 0.73 2.50 -16.89
C ARG A 33 0.68 3.93 -17.40
N TYR A 34 1.25 4.21 -18.58
CA TYR A 34 1.13 5.52 -19.21
C TYR A 34 -0.32 5.89 -19.54
N LEU A 35 -1.05 4.97 -20.19
CA LEU A 35 -2.47 5.18 -20.55
C LEU A 35 -3.33 5.36 -19.30
N TRP A 36 -3.12 4.51 -18.27
CA TRP A 36 -3.81 4.66 -17.00
C TRP A 36 -3.45 5.96 -16.28
N GLY A 37 -2.20 6.41 -16.35
CA GLY A 37 -1.76 7.69 -15.80
C GLY A 37 -2.53 8.87 -16.41
N LYS A 38 -2.80 8.85 -17.72
CA LYS A 38 -3.66 9.86 -18.38
C LYS A 38 -5.10 9.77 -17.90
N ALA A 39 -5.66 8.57 -17.79
CA ALA A 39 -7.02 8.37 -17.29
C ALA A 39 -7.18 8.83 -15.83
N HIS A 40 -6.22 8.51 -14.96
CA HIS A 40 -6.20 8.93 -13.56
C HIS A 40 -6.11 10.45 -13.44
N ARG A 41 -5.33 11.12 -14.31
CA ARG A 41 -5.30 12.59 -14.38
C ARG A 41 -6.67 13.18 -14.71
N LEU A 42 -7.40 12.59 -15.66
CA LEU A 42 -8.76 13.03 -15.96
C LEU A 42 -9.68 12.86 -14.75
N LEU A 43 -9.63 11.70 -14.08
CA LEU A 43 -10.42 11.42 -12.87
C LEU A 43 -10.13 12.42 -11.74
N TYR A 44 -8.87 12.82 -11.57
CA TYR A 44 -8.48 13.87 -10.62
C TYR A 44 -9.12 15.22 -10.92
N HIS A 45 -9.22 15.61 -12.20
CA HIS A 45 -9.90 16.86 -12.57
C HIS A 45 -11.41 16.76 -12.37
N VAL A 46 -12.01 15.61 -12.66
CA VAL A 46 -13.45 15.36 -12.43
C VAL A 46 -13.78 15.38 -10.94
N SER A 47 -12.94 14.81 -10.08
CA SER A 47 -13.20 14.77 -8.64
C SER A 47 -13.27 16.16 -8.00
N ARG A 48 -12.45 17.10 -8.48
CA ARG A 48 -12.47 18.52 -8.04
C ARG A 48 -13.83 19.18 -8.23
N ALA A 49 -14.63 18.71 -9.18
CA ALA A 49 -15.97 19.24 -9.44
C ALA A 49 -17.07 18.58 -8.59
N TYR A 50 -16.83 17.39 -8.03
CA TYR A 50 -17.87 16.54 -7.44
C TYR A 50 -17.74 16.30 -5.92
N CYS A 51 -16.52 16.33 -5.34
CA CYS A 51 -16.30 15.98 -3.93
C CYS A 51 -15.50 17.04 -3.15
N HIS A 52 -15.61 16.97 -1.81
CA HIS A 52 -14.67 17.65 -0.92
C HIS A 52 -13.26 17.09 -1.20
N PHE A 53 -12.37 17.98 -1.63
CA PHE A 53 -11.13 17.58 -2.29
C PHE A 53 -9.98 17.42 -1.29
N ASP A 54 -9.55 16.17 -1.06
CA ASP A 54 -8.22 15.86 -0.53
C ASP A 54 -7.28 15.64 -1.74
N PRO A 55 -6.19 16.42 -1.87
CA PRO A 55 -5.28 16.30 -3.00
C PRO A 55 -4.48 14.99 -3.04
N HIS A 56 -4.44 14.21 -1.97
CA HIS A 56 -3.64 12.98 -1.84
C HIS A 56 -4.47 11.70 -1.98
N ILE A 57 -5.67 11.71 -1.40
CA ILE A 57 -6.63 10.59 -1.42
C ILE A 57 -7.93 11.09 -2.03
N ILE A 58 -8.07 10.90 -3.34
CA ILE A 58 -9.17 11.44 -4.11
C ILE A 58 -10.33 10.44 -4.08
N GLN A 59 -11.42 10.81 -3.42
CA GLN A 59 -12.66 10.05 -3.48
C GLN A 59 -13.37 10.28 -4.81
N LEU A 60 -13.86 9.20 -5.41
CA LEU A 60 -14.53 9.17 -6.70
C LEU A 60 -15.91 8.50 -6.55
N PRO A 61 -16.84 8.74 -7.49
CA PRO A 61 -18.13 8.06 -7.52
C PRO A 61 -17.99 6.53 -7.48
N PHE A 62 -19.07 5.85 -7.08
CA PHE A 62 -19.16 4.38 -7.04
C PHE A 62 -18.18 3.70 -6.08
N GLY A 63 -17.78 4.41 -5.01
CA GLY A 63 -16.87 3.86 -4.00
C GLY A 63 -15.44 3.68 -4.51
N LEU A 64 -15.03 4.46 -5.51
CA LEU A 64 -13.67 4.45 -6.03
C LEU A 64 -12.77 5.42 -5.25
N VAL A 65 -11.50 5.05 -5.13
CA VAL A 65 -10.46 5.88 -4.51
C VAL A 65 -9.27 5.93 -5.46
N LEU A 66 -8.84 7.15 -5.79
CA LEU A 66 -7.60 7.41 -6.49
C LEU A 66 -6.58 7.93 -5.47
N LYS A 67 -5.58 7.11 -5.16
CA LYS A 67 -4.43 7.53 -4.36
C LYS A 67 -3.35 8.06 -5.28
N TRP A 68 -2.94 9.30 -5.05
CA TRP A 68 -1.90 9.92 -5.86
C TRP A 68 -1.07 10.86 -5.00
N THR A 69 0.03 10.34 -4.46
CA THR A 69 0.96 11.07 -3.60
C THR A 69 2.38 10.95 -4.16
N ASP A 70 3.30 11.68 -3.55
CA ASP A 70 4.76 11.58 -3.78
C ASP A 70 5.34 10.23 -3.34
N ARG A 71 4.59 9.46 -2.52
CA ARG A 71 5.01 8.18 -1.95
C ARG A 71 4.25 6.98 -2.48
N THR A 72 3.24 7.21 -3.31
CA THR A 72 2.55 6.11 -4.00
C THR A 72 3.54 5.42 -4.93
N SER A 73 3.57 4.09 -4.92
CA SER A 73 4.53 3.31 -5.71
C SER A 73 3.89 2.09 -6.37
N ILE A 74 4.60 1.48 -7.32
CA ILE A 74 4.12 0.23 -7.97
C ILE A 74 4.13 -0.91 -6.95
N GLU A 75 5.13 -0.94 -6.08
CA GLU A 75 5.29 -1.93 -5.01
C GLU A 75 4.05 -1.96 -4.10
N GLU A 76 3.47 -0.80 -3.78
CA GLU A 76 2.23 -0.72 -3.01
C GLU A 76 1.05 -1.39 -3.75
N ALA A 77 0.92 -1.14 -5.06
CA ALA A 77 -0.13 -1.76 -5.88
C ALA A 77 0.04 -3.29 -5.99
N ILE A 78 1.28 -3.76 -6.08
CA ILE A 78 1.62 -5.19 -6.13
C ILE A 78 1.35 -5.85 -4.77
N ALA A 79 1.81 -5.24 -3.67
CA ALA A 79 1.58 -5.73 -2.30
C ALA A 79 0.07 -5.82 -1.98
N MET A 80 -0.72 -4.84 -2.43
CA MET A 80 -2.18 -4.87 -2.28
C MET A 80 -2.82 -6.05 -3.02
N GLN A 81 -2.38 -6.36 -4.24
CA GLN A 81 -2.87 -7.53 -4.97
C GLN A 81 -2.44 -8.85 -4.32
N MET A 82 -1.21 -8.92 -3.81
CA MET A 82 -0.73 -10.07 -3.04
C MET A 82 -1.58 -10.31 -1.79
N ALA A 83 -1.81 -9.27 -0.99
CA ALA A 83 -2.66 -9.37 0.19
C ALA A 83 -4.09 -9.81 -0.16
N LEU A 84 -4.67 -9.26 -1.24
CA LEU A 84 -5.98 -9.68 -1.73
C LEU A 84 -5.99 -11.16 -2.15
N ALA A 85 -4.95 -11.63 -2.84
CA ALA A 85 -4.81 -13.03 -3.27
C ALA A 85 -4.68 -14.00 -2.08
N ALA A 86 -4.10 -13.53 -0.97
CA ALA A 86 -4.02 -14.28 0.29
C ALA A 86 -5.33 -14.26 1.11
N GLY A 87 -6.40 -13.63 0.62
CA GLY A 87 -7.69 -13.54 1.30
C GLY A 87 -7.83 -12.37 2.28
N MET A 88 -6.88 -11.43 2.30
CA MET A 88 -6.93 -10.29 3.22
C MET A 88 -8.02 -9.28 2.79
N PRO A 89 -8.71 -8.63 3.76
CA PRO A 89 -9.69 -7.59 3.47
C PRO A 89 -8.99 -6.28 3.13
N VAL A 90 -8.46 -6.16 1.91
CA VAL A 90 -7.75 -4.96 1.41
C VAL A 90 -8.54 -4.29 0.27
N PRO A 91 -8.27 -3.00 -0.03
CA PRO A 91 -8.80 -2.37 -1.23
C PRO A 91 -8.50 -3.20 -2.49
N ARG A 92 -9.48 -3.27 -3.41
CA ARG A 92 -9.29 -3.99 -4.68
C ARG A 92 -8.65 -3.07 -5.71
N LEU A 93 -7.42 -3.36 -6.10
CA LEU A 93 -6.72 -2.66 -7.18
C LEU A 93 -7.51 -2.78 -8.50
N LEU A 94 -7.69 -1.66 -9.20
CA LEU A 94 -8.23 -1.64 -10.56
C LEU A 94 -7.15 -1.32 -11.59
N SER A 95 -6.32 -0.31 -11.31
CA SER A 95 -5.22 0.09 -12.19
C SER A 95 -4.17 0.89 -11.43
N CYS A 96 -2.93 0.82 -11.90
CA CYS A 96 -1.87 1.77 -11.54
C CYS A 96 -1.42 2.54 -12.79
N GLY A 97 -1.07 3.80 -12.60
CA GLY A 97 -0.69 4.69 -13.70
C GLY A 97 0.51 5.55 -13.34
N GLU A 98 1.37 5.79 -14.33
CA GLU A 98 2.54 6.68 -14.24
C GLU A 98 2.27 7.90 -15.11
N PRO A 99 1.89 9.05 -14.52
CA PRO A 99 1.64 10.25 -15.28
C PRO A 99 2.97 10.90 -15.67
N VAL A 100 3.21 11.07 -16.97
CA VAL A 100 4.29 11.91 -17.48
C VAL A 100 3.85 13.36 -17.35
N THR A 101 3.98 13.93 -16.15
CA THR A 101 3.89 15.39 -15.98
C THR A 101 4.85 15.88 -14.90
N PRO A 102 5.80 16.78 -15.21
CA PRO A 102 6.76 17.30 -14.24
C PRO A 102 6.14 18.20 -13.16
N GLU A 103 4.89 18.63 -13.35
CA GLU A 103 4.17 19.59 -12.49
C GLU A 103 3.86 19.03 -11.09
N LEU A 104 3.61 17.72 -11.00
CA LEU A 104 3.34 17.02 -9.75
C LEU A 104 4.53 16.09 -9.53
N LYS A 105 5.25 16.22 -8.41
CA LYS A 105 6.35 15.31 -8.00
C LYS A 105 5.84 13.89 -7.65
N ARG A 106 4.80 13.41 -8.34
CA ARG A 106 4.02 12.22 -8.03
C ARG A 106 4.11 11.26 -9.19
N GLU A 107 4.93 10.23 -9.03
CA GLU A 107 5.34 9.34 -10.12
C GLU A 107 4.33 8.23 -10.39
N VAL A 108 3.60 7.78 -9.36
CA VAL A 108 2.63 6.68 -9.47
C VAL A 108 1.28 7.09 -8.89
N SER A 109 0.22 6.59 -9.51
CA SER A 109 -1.16 6.75 -9.08
C SER A 109 -1.84 5.39 -9.04
N ILE A 110 -2.64 5.14 -8.01
CA ILE A 110 -3.34 3.88 -7.78
C ILE A 110 -4.84 4.15 -7.76
N LEU A 111 -5.57 3.52 -8.66
CA LEU A 111 -7.03 3.49 -8.65
C LEU A 111 -7.50 2.16 -8.06
N MET A 112 -8.35 2.24 -7.05
CA MET A 112 -8.82 1.08 -6.29
C MET A 112 -10.26 1.26 -5.84
N ARG A 113 -10.92 0.16 -5.50
CA ARG A 113 -12.20 0.20 -4.79
C ARG A 113 -11.94 0.46 -3.31
N ARG A 114 -12.71 1.39 -2.73
CA ARG A 114 -12.69 1.69 -1.30
C ARG A 114 -13.01 0.42 -0.51
N LEU A 115 -12.22 0.16 0.53
CA LEU A 115 -12.61 -0.78 1.55
C LEU A 115 -13.64 -0.09 2.47
N PRO A 116 -14.88 -0.59 2.57
CA PRO A 116 -15.88 -0.03 3.46
C PRO A 116 -15.51 -0.30 4.93
N GLY A 117 -15.75 0.68 5.79
CA GLY A 117 -15.47 0.56 7.22
C GLY A 117 -15.24 1.91 7.86
N LEU A 118 -15.07 1.89 9.18
CA LEU A 118 -14.61 3.01 9.98
C LEU A 118 -13.13 2.82 10.28
N SER A 119 -12.37 3.91 10.28
CA SER A 119 -10.97 3.86 10.69
C SER A 119 -10.91 3.52 12.18
N LEU A 120 -10.06 2.57 12.54
CA LEU A 120 -9.70 2.36 13.93
C LEU A 120 -8.78 3.51 14.32
N GLU A 121 -9.34 4.51 15.00
CA GLU A 121 -8.58 5.61 15.56
C GLU A 121 -8.14 5.25 16.98
N ASN A 122 -6.99 5.78 17.38
CA ASN A 122 -6.54 5.63 18.75
C ASN A 122 -7.39 6.54 19.63
N SER A 123 -8.52 6.02 20.12
CA SER A 123 -9.41 6.75 21.03
C SER A 123 -8.98 6.54 22.48
N SER A 124 -9.44 7.44 23.36
CA SER A 124 -9.29 7.27 24.81
C SER A 124 -10.33 6.33 25.41
N ASP A 125 -11.19 5.74 24.59
CA ASP A 125 -12.30 4.93 25.05
C ASP A 125 -11.76 3.62 25.64
N PRO A 126 -12.37 3.11 26.73
CA PRO A 126 -12.00 1.81 27.26
C PRO A 126 -12.25 0.71 26.24
N PHE A 127 -11.29 -0.20 26.11
CA PHE A 127 -11.41 -1.38 25.26
C PHE A 127 -12.60 -2.27 25.69
N GLU A 128 -13.57 -2.46 24.79
CA GLU A 128 -14.75 -3.29 25.03
C GLU A 128 -14.58 -4.69 24.43
N ARG A 129 -14.08 -5.64 25.23
CA ARG A 129 -13.75 -7.01 24.74
C ARG A 129 -14.86 -7.71 23.95
N GLU A 130 -16.13 -7.54 24.33
CA GLU A 130 -17.25 -8.23 23.67
C GLU A 130 -17.51 -7.70 22.25
N HIS A 131 -17.34 -6.39 22.05
CA HIS A 131 -17.52 -5.74 20.75
C HIS A 131 -16.24 -5.74 19.92
N GLU A 132 -15.09 -5.58 20.58
CA GLU A 132 -13.81 -5.37 19.92
C GLU A 132 -12.94 -6.62 19.78
N GLY A 133 -13.15 -7.63 20.63
CA GLY A 133 -12.45 -8.90 20.57
C GLY A 133 -12.52 -9.57 19.20
N PRO A 134 -13.70 -9.68 18.55
CA PRO A 134 -13.82 -10.36 17.26
C PRO A 134 -12.94 -9.75 16.15
N TRP A 135 -13.01 -8.43 15.95
CA TRP A 135 -12.23 -7.80 14.88
C TRP A 135 -10.73 -7.70 15.23
N LEU A 136 -10.36 -7.69 16.52
CA LEU A 136 -8.97 -7.83 16.92
C LEU A 136 -8.41 -9.23 16.63
N GLU A 137 -9.19 -10.29 16.85
CA GLU A 137 -8.78 -11.66 16.49
C GLU A 137 -8.65 -11.83 14.97
N GLU A 138 -9.53 -11.19 14.18
CA GLU A 138 -9.40 -11.13 12.72
C GLU A 138 -8.12 -10.38 12.30
N LEU A 139 -7.84 -9.22 12.89
CA LEU A 139 -6.60 -8.46 12.64
C LEU A 139 -5.36 -9.27 13.02
N LYS A 140 -5.40 -9.94 14.18
CA LYS A 140 -4.33 -10.84 14.64
C LYS A 140 -4.08 -11.96 13.63
N THR A 141 -5.15 -12.61 13.15
CA THR A 141 -5.08 -13.68 12.15
C THR A 141 -4.41 -13.19 10.86
N CYS A 142 -4.77 -11.99 10.39
CA CYS A 142 -4.13 -11.37 9.22
C CYS A 142 -2.63 -11.14 9.46
N VAL A 143 -2.25 -10.56 10.60
CA VAL A 143 -0.86 -10.25 10.92
C VAL A 143 -0.02 -11.53 11.09
N ASP A 144 -0.55 -12.54 11.76
CA ASP A 144 0.13 -13.82 11.95
C ASP A 144 0.33 -14.57 10.63
N ALA A 145 -0.63 -14.49 9.70
CA ALA A 145 -0.49 -15.04 8.35
C ALA A 145 0.58 -14.29 7.54
N MET A 146 0.57 -12.94 7.55
CA MET A 146 1.59 -12.14 6.84
C MET A 146 3.02 -12.41 7.33
N ARG A 147 3.19 -12.67 8.63
CA ARG A 147 4.49 -13.00 9.24
C ARG A 147 5.06 -14.35 8.80
N GLN A 148 4.23 -15.22 8.24
CA GLN A 148 4.64 -16.52 7.72
C GLN A 148 5.01 -16.47 6.23
N TRP A 149 4.78 -15.35 5.55
CA TRP A 149 5.17 -15.21 4.15
C TRP A 149 6.69 -15.15 4.02
N GLU A 150 7.21 -15.99 3.14
CA GLU A 150 8.59 -15.98 2.70
C GLU A 150 8.90 -14.75 1.84
N PRO A 151 10.07 -14.13 2.02
CA PRO A 151 10.53 -13.06 1.16
C PRO A 151 10.83 -13.59 -0.27
N PRO A 152 10.87 -12.70 -1.28
CA PRO A 152 11.22 -13.09 -2.66
C PRO A 152 12.60 -13.77 -2.78
N SER A 153 13.51 -13.49 -1.86
CA SER A 153 14.82 -14.11 -1.73
C SER A 153 15.22 -14.10 -0.26
N GLN A 154 15.87 -15.19 0.19
CA GLN A 154 16.31 -15.36 1.58
C GLN A 154 17.52 -14.48 1.92
N ASP A 155 18.32 -14.11 0.92
CA ASP A 155 19.55 -13.35 1.15
C ASP A 155 19.28 -11.84 1.07
N SER A 156 18.38 -11.42 0.17
CA SER A 156 18.15 -10.01 -0.14
C SER A 156 16.96 -9.41 0.61
N ILE A 157 17.07 -8.13 0.99
CA ILE A 157 15.97 -7.36 1.59
C ILE A 157 15.49 -6.31 0.57
N CYS A 158 14.31 -6.55 -0.01
CA CYS A 158 13.75 -5.77 -1.09
C CYS A 158 12.21 -5.79 -1.09
N SER A 159 11.60 -4.99 -1.96
CA SER A 159 10.16 -5.02 -2.21
C SER A 159 9.72 -6.34 -2.88
N PRO A 160 8.41 -6.61 -2.99
CA PRO A 160 7.92 -7.82 -3.68
C PRO A 160 8.38 -7.97 -5.13
N VAL A 161 8.76 -6.87 -5.79
CA VAL A 161 9.24 -6.86 -7.17
C VAL A 161 10.77 -6.65 -7.27
N GLY A 162 11.50 -6.80 -6.16
CA GLY A 162 12.96 -6.73 -6.12
C GLY A 162 13.53 -5.30 -6.12
N THR A 163 12.71 -4.29 -5.84
CA THR A 163 13.12 -2.86 -5.79
C THR A 163 13.33 -2.40 -4.34
N ALA A 164 13.59 -1.10 -4.15
CA ALA A 164 13.76 -0.51 -2.83
C ALA A 164 12.49 -0.62 -1.96
N LEU A 165 12.68 -0.67 -0.65
CA LEU A 165 11.62 -0.64 0.34
C LEU A 165 11.21 0.80 0.66
N CYS A 166 9.91 1.02 0.83
CA CYS A 166 9.37 2.29 1.31
C CYS A 166 8.94 2.18 2.79
N SER A 167 9.41 3.06 3.65
CA SER A 167 9.05 3.07 5.09
C SER A 167 9.05 4.47 5.68
N SER A 168 8.04 4.80 6.48
CA SER A 168 8.00 6.08 7.20
C SER A 168 9.11 6.24 8.24
N ARG A 169 9.77 5.13 8.64
CA ARG A 169 10.78 5.09 9.69
C ARG A 169 12.21 5.34 9.20
N VAL A 170 12.43 5.46 7.89
CA VAL A 170 13.76 5.74 7.34
C VAL A 170 13.83 7.13 6.69
N PRO A 171 15.00 7.79 6.70
CA PRO A 171 15.18 9.07 6.03
C PRO A 171 14.79 8.98 4.55
N ASN A 172 14.11 10.01 4.03
CA ASN A 172 13.56 10.06 2.66
C ASN A 172 12.60 8.91 2.31
N HIS A 173 12.20 8.12 3.30
CA HIS A 173 11.24 7.02 3.20
C HIS A 173 11.61 5.86 2.28
N ILE A 174 12.83 5.80 1.75
CA ILE A 174 13.27 4.78 0.80
C ILE A 174 14.59 4.18 1.27
N MET A 175 14.73 2.86 1.20
CA MET A 175 15.96 2.15 1.52
C MET A 175 16.15 0.90 0.66
N GLY A 176 17.41 0.52 0.40
CA GLY A 176 17.74 -0.66 -0.39
C GLY A 176 17.49 -0.48 -1.90
N PRO A 177 17.29 -1.58 -2.67
CA PRO A 177 17.29 -2.97 -2.21
C PRO A 177 18.66 -3.38 -1.66
N PHE A 178 18.67 -4.32 -0.72
CA PHE A 178 19.88 -4.83 -0.09
C PHE A 178 20.14 -6.25 -0.56
N THR A 179 21.39 -6.57 -0.93
CA THR A 179 21.80 -7.90 -1.41
C THR A 179 21.93 -8.92 -0.28
N ASP A 180 22.15 -8.43 0.94
CA ASP A 180 22.44 -9.21 2.14
C ASP A 180 21.98 -8.45 3.39
N HIS A 181 21.77 -9.19 4.48
CA HIS A 181 21.32 -8.63 5.75
C HIS A 181 22.33 -7.66 6.38
N ASP A 182 23.64 -7.88 6.19
CA ASP A 182 24.68 -7.02 6.76
C ASP A 182 24.63 -5.61 6.17
N SER A 183 24.39 -5.50 4.86
CA SER A 183 24.21 -4.22 4.16
C SER A 183 22.99 -3.45 4.64
N PHE A 184 21.89 -4.16 4.94
CA PHE A 184 20.69 -3.60 5.52
C PHE A 184 20.94 -3.09 6.95
N TYR A 185 21.53 -3.91 7.82
CA TYR A 185 21.82 -3.50 9.20
C TYR A 185 22.81 -2.33 9.26
N ARG A 186 23.84 -2.34 8.41
CA ARG A 186 24.78 -1.21 8.31
C ARG A 186 24.08 0.08 7.91
N HIS A 187 23.09 0.02 7.02
CA HIS A 187 22.27 1.19 6.66
C HIS A 187 21.39 1.65 7.82
N LEU A 188 20.70 0.73 8.51
CA LEU A 188 19.81 1.07 9.63
C LEU A 188 20.55 1.66 10.83
N PHE A 189 21.75 1.16 11.13
CA PHE A 189 22.56 1.63 12.25
C PHE A 189 23.50 2.77 11.87
N ALA A 190 23.62 3.11 10.59
CA ALA A 190 24.40 4.27 10.19
C ALA A 190 23.74 5.56 10.71
N PRO A 191 24.54 6.52 11.20
CA PRO A 191 24.01 7.81 11.58
C PRO A 191 23.41 8.51 10.36
N THR A 192 22.20 9.05 10.51
CA THR A 192 21.50 9.82 9.45
C THR A 192 22.30 11.07 9.01
N SER A 193 23.26 11.52 9.80
CA SER A 193 24.12 12.67 9.50
C SER A 193 25.53 12.47 10.06
N GLN A 194 26.55 12.92 9.32
CA GLN A 194 27.93 13.01 9.81
C GLN A 194 28.11 13.99 10.98
N HIS A 195 27.09 14.80 11.27
CA HIS A 195 27.06 15.74 12.40
C HIS A 195 26.41 15.15 13.65
N GLY A 196 26.15 13.84 13.68
CA GLY A 196 25.66 13.16 14.87
C GLY A 196 26.66 13.25 16.02
N PHE A 197 26.15 13.33 17.26
CA PHE A 197 26.98 13.30 18.46
C PHE A 197 27.88 12.06 18.43
N ARG A 198 29.16 12.21 18.80
CA ARG A 198 30.06 11.06 18.98
C ARG A 198 29.42 10.11 19.99
N SER A 199 29.26 8.83 19.61
CA SER A 199 28.95 7.78 20.57
C SER A 199 30.08 7.75 21.59
N ILE A 200 29.72 7.72 22.87
CA ILE A 200 30.68 7.46 23.94
C ILE A 200 30.77 5.94 24.00
N ASP A 201 31.97 5.40 23.77
CA ASP A 201 32.28 3.97 23.90
C ASP A 201 32.11 3.47 25.34
#